data_AF-A0A1C5WN05-F1
#
_entry.id   AF-A0A1C5WN05-F1
#
_cell.length_a   1.000
_cell.length_b   1.000
_cell.length_c   1.000
_cell.angle_alpha   90.00
_cell.angle_beta   90.00
_cell.angle_gamma   90.00
#
_symmetry.space_group_name_H-M   'P 1'
#
loop_
_entity.id
_entity.type
_entity.pdbx_description
1 polymer ?
#
loop_
_entity_poly.entity_id
_entity_poly.type
_entity_poly.pdbx_seq_one_letter_code
_entity_poly.pdbx_strand_id
1 'polypeptide(L)' 'MKTMRNKDIKDYFKSKGVPMWRAAERLGIADSSFSRMLRYEISEEKKAEIFKIIDELAEMEE' A
#
# COMPACT_ATOMS: atom_id res chain seq x y z
N MET A 1 10.31 -5.05 19.60
CA MET A 1 10.73 -5.40 18.22
C MET A 1 9.55 -5.19 17.28
N LYS A 2 9.66 -4.25 16.34
CA LYS A 2 8.53 -3.87 15.46
C LYS A 2 8.41 -4.92 14.36
N THR A 3 7.51 -5.88 14.53
CA THR A 3 7.16 -6.88 13.52
C THR A 3 6.64 -6.13 12.29
N MET A 4 7.49 -5.93 11.28
CA MET A 4 7.08 -5.32 10.01
C MET A 4 6.21 -6.32 9.25
N ARG A 5 4.94 -6.43 9.66
CA ARG A 5 3.90 -7.07 8.85
C ARG A 5 3.75 -6.28 7.55
N ASN A 6 3.40 -6.97 6.47
CA ASN A 6 3.15 -6.40 5.15
C ASN A 6 4.35 -5.71 4.48
N LYS A 7 5.56 -6.25 4.69
CA LYS A 7 6.78 -5.75 4.02
C LYS A 7 6.67 -5.87 2.49
N ASP A 8 5.99 -6.90 1.99
CA ASP A 8 5.75 -7.11 0.56
C ASP A 8 5.05 -5.92 -0.09
N ILE A 9 4.06 -5.33 0.59
CA ILE A 9 3.34 -4.16 0.08
C ILE A 9 4.32 -2.98 -0.09
N LYS A 10 5.17 -2.75 0.92
CA LYS A 10 6.18 -1.68 0.87
C LYS A 10 7.22 -1.91 -0.21
N ASP A 11 7.62 -3.16 -0.40
CA ASP A 11 8.57 -3.54 -1.44
C ASP A 11 7.96 -3.33 -2.83
N TYR A 12 6.68 -3.66 -2.99
CA TYR A 12 5.94 -3.46 -4.23
C TYR A 12 5.78 -1.99 -4.60
N PHE A 13 5.45 -1.12 -3.63
CA PHE A 13 5.49 0.33 -3.82
C PHE A 13 6.86 0.80 -4.33
N LYS A 14 7.95 0.32 -3.72
CA LYS A 14 9.31 0.65 -4.18
C LYS A 14 9.62 0.12 -5.57
N SER A 15 9.22 -1.12 -5.86
CA SER A 15 9.45 -1.76 -7.16
C SER A 15 8.72 -1.05 -8.29
N LYS A 16 7.53 -0.51 -8.02
CA LYS A 16 6.71 0.24 -8.99
C LYS A 16 7.01 1.74 -9.00
N GLY A 17 7.84 2.24 -8.07
CA GLY A 17 8.14 3.67 -7.94
C GLY A 17 6.99 4.51 -7.35
N VAL A 18 5.88 3.88 -6.97
CA VAL A 18 4.70 4.56 -6.44
C VAL A 18 4.89 4.85 -4.95
N PRO A 19 4.57 6.06 -4.46
CA PRO A 19 4.64 6.35 -3.04
C PRO A 19 3.36 5.93 -2.29
N MET A 20 3.51 5.43 -1.06
CA MET A 20 2.40 4.90 -0.24
C MET A 20 1.25 5.89 -0.01
N TRP A 21 1.55 7.19 0.05
CA TRP A 21 0.53 8.22 0.25
C TRP A 21 -0.45 8.30 -0.92
N ARG A 22 -0.04 7.98 -2.16
CA ARG A 22 -0.94 7.94 -3.33
C ARG A 22 -2.03 6.87 -3.19
N ALA A 23 -1.65 5.69 -2.71
CA ALA A 23 -2.63 4.63 -2.44
C ALA A 23 -3.54 5.01 -1.28
N ALA A 24 -3.02 5.69 -0.25
CA ALA A 24 -3.83 6.22 0.84
C ALA A 24 -4.86 7.24 0.35
N GLU A 25 -4.46 8.18 -0.52
CA GLU A 25 -5.36 9.13 -1.17
C GLU A 25 -6.42 8.43 -2.03
N ARG A 26 -6.04 7.42 -2.81
CA ARG A 26 -6.98 6.64 -3.63
C ARG A 26 -8.00 5.87 -2.79
N LEU A 27 -7.58 5.38 -1.63
CA LEU A 27 -8.43 4.76 -0.62
C LEU A 27 -9.26 5.77 0.19
N GLY A 28 -9.02 7.08 0.02
CA GLY A 28 -9.69 8.13 0.78
C GLY A 28 -9.31 8.15 2.27
N ILE A 29 -8.14 7.63 2.62
CA ILE A 29 -7.65 7.58 4.00
C ILE A 29 -6.36 8.39 4.18
N ALA A 30 -6.11 8.84 5.40
CA ALA A 30 -4.85 9.49 5.73
C ALA A 30 -3.67 8.50 5.64
N ASP A 31 -2.49 8.99 5.25
CA ASP A 31 -1.23 8.21 5.26
C ASP A 31 -0.97 7.56 6.64
N SER A 32 -1.28 8.28 7.71
CA SER A 32 -1.16 7.79 9.09
C SER A 32 -2.04 6.56 9.35
N SER A 33 -3.26 6.55 8.80
CA SER A 33 -4.18 5.41 8.84
C SER A 33 -3.68 4.26 7.99
N PHE A 34 -3.16 4.53 6.79
CA PHE A 34 -2.60 3.50 5.91
C PHE A 34 -1.37 2.83 6.54
N SER A 35 -0.42 3.63 7.02
CA SER A 35 0.74 3.17 7.78
C SER A 35 0.37 2.40 9.04
N ARG A 36 -0.79 2.70 9.64
CA ARG A 36 -1.32 1.97 10.80
C ARG A 36 -1.93 0.65 10.36
N MET A 37 -2.72 0.63 9.29
CA MET A 37 -3.30 -0.57 8.68
C MET A 37 -2.21 -1.58 8.30
N LEU A 38 -1.10 -1.14 7.71
CA LEU A 38 0.04 -2.01 7.38
C LEU A 38 0.70 -2.67 8.60
N ARG A 39 0.48 -2.18 9.83
CA ARG A 39 1.01 -2.79 11.05
C ARG A 39 0.15 -3.95 11.57
N TYR A 40 -1.10 -4.06 11.13
CA TYR A 40 -2.03 -5.12 11.53
C TYR A 40 -2.10 -6.21 10.46
N GLU A 41 -2.70 -7.35 10.83
CA GLU A 41 -3.06 -8.39 9.88
C GLU A 41 -4.24 -7.87 9.04
N ILE A 42 -4.00 -7.72 7.74
CA ILE A 42 -5.01 -7.32 6.77
C ILE A 42 -5.38 -8.57 5.97
N SER A 43 -6.67 -8.76 5.71
CA SER A 43 -7.14 -9.87 4.87
C SER A 43 -6.46 -9.84 3.50
N GLU A 44 -6.26 -11.01 2.92
CA GLU A 44 -5.63 -11.16 1.59
C GLU A 44 -6.39 -10.37 0.51
N GLU A 45 -7.71 -10.28 0.61
CA GLU A 45 -8.55 -9.47 -0.28
C GLU A 45 -8.14 -7.99 -0.25
N LYS A 46 -7.93 -7.44 0.95
CA LYS A 46 -7.50 -6.05 1.15
C LYS A 46 -6.08 -5.84 0.60
N LYS A 47 -5.21 -6.83 0.79
CA LYS A 47 -3.85 -6.81 0.25
C LYS A 47 -3.87 -6.81 -1.28
N ALA A 48 -4.71 -7.62 -1.91
CA ALA A 48 -4.90 -7.66 -3.35
C ALA A 48 -5.47 -6.34 -3.90
N GLU A 49 -6.43 -5.74 -3.20
CA GLU A 49 -6.99 -4.42 -3.54
C GLU A 49 -5.89 -3.34 -3.53
N ILE A 50 -5.03 -3.33 -2.50
CA ILE A 50 -3.88 -2.41 -2.43
C ILE A 50 -2.92 -2.65 -3.59
N PHE A 51 -2.56 -3.90 -3.89
CA PHE A 51 -1.67 -4.20 -5.02
C PHE A 51 -2.26 -3.73 -6.35
N LYS A 52 -3.55 -3.92 -6.56
CA LYS A 52 -4.24 -3.43 -7.76
C LYS A 52 -4.19 -1.91 -7.86
N ILE A 53 -4.44 -1.20 -6.75
CA ILE A 53 -4.31 0.26 -6.71
C ILE A 53 -2.87 0.70 -7.02
N ILE A 54 -1.86 -0.02 -6.52
CA ILE A 54 -0.46 0.28 -6.82
C ILE A 54 -0.18 0.10 -8.31
N ASP A 55 -0.70 -0.97 -8.93
CA ASP A 55 -0.52 -1.21 -10.36
C ASP A 55 -1.21 -0.12 -11.21
N GLU A 56 -2.45 0.23 -10.88
CA GLU A 56 -3.18 1.33 -11.51
C GLU A 56 -2.45 2.67 -11.37
N LEU A 57 -1.88 2.96 -10.19
CA LEU A 57 -1.11 4.19 -9.97
C LEU A 57 0.20 4.20 -10.73
N ALA A 58 0.85 3.04 -10.85
CA ALA A 58 2.09 2.91 -11.60
C ALA A 58 1.86 3.10 -13.10
N GLU A 59 0.78 2.52 -13.65
CA GLU A 59 0.40 2.65 -15.06
C GLU A 59 -0.06 4.08 -15.41
N MET A 60 -0.64 4.82 -14.46
CA MET A 60 -1.03 6.22 -14.66
C MET A 60 0.15 7.22 -14.62
N GLU A 61 1.31 6.84 -14.08
CA GLU A 61 2.51 7.70 -14.05
C GLU A 61 3.51 7.41 -15.19
N GLU A 62 3.15 6.56 -16.17
CA GLU A 62 3.95 6.23 -17.37
C GLU A 62 3.67 7.15 -18.59
#